data_AF-A0A9E1BFZ7-F1
#
_entry.id   AF-A0A9E1BFZ7-F1
#
_cell.length_a   1.000
_cell.length_b   1.000
_cell.length_c   1.000
_cell.angle_alpha   90.00
_cell.angle_beta   90.00
_cell.angle_gamma   90.00
#
_symmetry.space_group_name_H-M   'P 1'
#
loop_
_entity.id
_entity.type
_entity.pdbx_description
1 polymer ?
#
loop_
_entity_poly.entity_id
_entity_poly.type
_entity_poly.pdbx_seq_one_letter_code
_entity_poly.pdbx_strand_id
1 'polypeptide(L)'
;MKLKDIEKGLKSEQNSQQVPDVLQRAKKAPINRLLDGQTPLKAFDKQTAVRLLWCAMLLLVTAVFAIGAIALIPKGEREQVELCYVNIRIESEGEITTYGMVVEDCETVAVFVLEKQNAEVVARDMQKKGDYVENAINDVYQAKSGDKVSICVLCDNDAGVLSTLVASVFEGKGIDVKSTVDTSQARADLKAFVGNAEANDIDTLIDEYLAKF
;
A
#
# COMPACT_ATOMS: atom_id res chain seq x y z
N MET A 1 39.43 99.71 -20.47
CA MET A 1 38.80 98.57 -19.75
C MET A 1 39.70 98.20 -18.58
N LYS A 2 39.15 98.11 -17.37
CA LYS A 2 39.94 98.00 -16.13
C LYS A 2 40.25 96.51 -15.85
N LEU A 3 41.49 96.21 -15.48
CA LEU A 3 42.01 94.86 -15.16
C LEU A 3 41.13 94.04 -14.18
N LYS A 4 40.29 94.71 -13.38
CA LYS A 4 39.32 94.07 -12.47
C LYS A 4 38.22 93.26 -13.17
N ASP A 5 37.89 93.57 -14.43
CA ASP A 5 36.85 92.84 -15.16
C ASP A 5 37.37 91.51 -15.75
N ILE A 6 38.67 91.43 -16.05
CA ILE A 6 39.33 90.21 -16.54
C ILE A 6 39.54 89.21 -15.38
N GLU A 7 39.87 89.70 -14.17
CA GLU A 7 40.04 88.86 -12.99
C GLU A 7 38.73 88.20 -12.52
N LYS A 8 37.58 88.88 -12.73
CA LYS A 8 36.25 88.32 -12.44
C LYS A 8 35.85 87.21 -13.43
N GLY A 9 36.20 87.34 -14.71
CA GLY A 9 35.96 86.31 -15.72
C GLY A 9 36.75 85.02 -15.46
N LEU A 10 38.04 85.16 -15.11
CA LEU A 10 38.92 84.01 -14.82
C LEU A 10 38.52 83.24 -13.55
N LYS A 11 38.02 83.91 -12.50
CA LYS A 11 37.49 83.23 -11.30
C LYS A 11 36.13 82.56 -11.54
N SER A 12 35.35 83.01 -12.53
CA SER A 12 34.10 82.33 -12.90
C SER A 12 34.32 81.09 -13.76
N GLU A 13 35.39 81.04 -14.56
CA GLU A 13 35.72 79.87 -15.39
C GLU A 13 36.41 78.75 -14.61
N GLN A 14 37.12 79.05 -13.52
CA GLN A 14 37.73 78.02 -12.66
C GLN A 14 36.72 77.31 -11.74
N ASN A 15 35.54 77.89 -11.51
CA ASN A 15 34.48 77.31 -10.67
C ASN A 15 33.39 76.57 -11.45
N SER A 16 33.48 76.51 -12.79
CA SER A 16 32.52 75.80 -13.64
C SER A 16 33.06 74.53 -14.28
N GLN A 17 34.22 74.02 -13.83
CA GLN A 17 34.62 72.64 -14.09
C GLN A 17 33.98 71.73 -13.04
N GLN A 18 32.66 71.62 -13.13
CA GLN A 18 31.92 70.53 -12.53
C GLN A 18 32.35 69.27 -13.30
N VAL A 19 33.34 68.56 -12.76
CA VAL A 19 33.78 67.25 -13.26
C VAL A 19 32.51 66.41 -13.43
N PRO A 20 32.22 65.91 -14.64
CA PRO A 20 30.95 65.26 -14.89
C PRO A 20 30.81 64.04 -13.98
N ASP A 21 29.60 63.91 -13.42
CA ASP A 21 29.15 62.99 -12.36
C ASP A 21 29.18 61.50 -12.76
N VAL A 22 30.01 61.16 -13.74
CA VAL A 22 30.20 59.81 -14.29
C VAL A 22 31.32 59.08 -13.56
N LEU A 23 32.35 59.80 -13.09
CA LEU A 23 33.45 59.20 -12.30
C LEU A 23 33.03 58.87 -10.85
N GLN A 24 32.11 59.65 -10.25
CA GLN A 24 31.55 59.30 -8.94
C GLN A 24 30.54 58.16 -9.02
N ARG A 25 29.76 58.07 -10.12
CA ARG A 25 28.90 56.91 -10.39
C ARG A 25 29.67 55.63 -10.69
N ALA A 26 30.82 55.69 -11.37
CA ALA A 26 31.67 54.52 -11.57
C ALA A 26 32.27 53.99 -10.25
N LYS A 27 32.57 54.87 -9.29
CA LYS A 27 33.03 54.49 -7.94
C LYS A 27 31.91 53.89 -7.06
N LYS A 28 30.64 54.14 -7.41
CA LYS A 28 29.44 53.57 -6.76
C LYS A 28 28.88 52.35 -7.51
N ALA A 29 29.51 51.90 -8.59
CA ALA A 29 29.13 50.65 -9.23
C ALA A 29 29.59 49.47 -8.36
N PRO A 30 28.71 48.49 -8.06
CA PRO A 30 29.04 47.34 -7.21
C PRO A 30 30.09 46.39 -7.82
N ILE A 31 30.59 46.68 -9.02
CA ILE A 31 31.58 45.86 -9.75
C ILE A 31 32.95 45.92 -9.07
N ASN A 32 33.35 47.05 -8.46
CA ASN A 32 34.61 47.13 -7.73
C ASN A 32 34.59 46.39 -6.38
N ARG A 33 33.41 46.00 -5.87
CA ARG A 33 33.31 45.13 -4.68
C ARG A 33 33.42 43.63 -5.01
N LEU A 34 33.35 43.25 -6.29
CA LEU A 34 33.50 41.87 -6.74
C LEU A 34 34.95 41.49 -7.07
N LEU A 35 35.85 42.48 -7.16
CA LEU A 35 37.29 42.27 -7.42
C LEU A 35 38.15 42.28 -6.15
N ASP A 36 37.62 42.76 -5.02
CA ASP A 36 38.23 42.51 -3.72
C ASP A 36 37.80 41.12 -3.23
N GLY A 37 38.67 40.15 -3.48
CA GLY A 37 38.57 38.76 -3.00
C GLY A 37 38.65 38.64 -1.48
N GLN A 38 37.78 39.33 -0.75
CA GLN A 38 37.59 39.16 0.68
C GLN A 38 36.28 38.44 0.98
N THR A 39 36.44 37.15 1.32
CA THR A 39 35.55 36.32 2.15
C THR A 39 34.20 35.89 1.54
N PRO A 40 34.12 34.70 0.91
CA PRO A 40 32.84 34.09 0.53
C PRO A 40 31.99 33.67 1.74
N LEU A 41 32.51 33.80 2.97
CA LEU A 41 31.86 33.37 4.21
C LEU A 41 31.10 34.49 4.96
N LYS A 42 31.06 35.73 4.45
CA LYS A 42 30.27 36.83 5.04
C LYS A 42 29.02 37.21 4.26
N ALA A 43 28.71 36.52 3.16
CA ALA A 43 27.53 36.81 2.32
C ALA A 43 26.25 36.10 2.79
N PHE A 44 26.35 35.09 3.67
CA PHE A 44 25.19 34.62 4.41
C PHE A 44 25.04 35.48 5.65
N ASP A 45 24.30 36.58 5.48
CA ASP A 45 23.79 37.35 6.60
C ASP A 45 23.18 36.36 7.60
N LYS A 46 23.57 36.44 8.89
CA LYS A 46 23.13 35.47 9.92
C LYS A 46 21.62 35.28 9.88
N GLN A 47 20.91 36.35 9.55
CA GLN A 47 19.47 36.37 9.41
C GLN A 47 18.95 35.51 8.23
N THR A 48 19.67 35.46 7.11
CA THR A 48 19.33 34.64 5.94
C THR A 48 19.60 33.16 6.19
N ALA A 49 20.73 32.84 6.83
CA ALA A 49 21.05 31.46 7.23
C ALA A 49 20.03 30.92 8.26
N VAL A 50 19.63 31.76 9.23
CA VAL A 50 18.60 31.41 10.22
C VAL A 50 17.24 31.21 9.53
N ARG A 51 16.84 32.07 8.60
CA ARG A 51 15.58 31.88 7.84
C ARG A 51 15.57 30.58 7.01
N LEU A 52 16.70 30.24 6.40
CA LEU A 52 16.84 28.98 5.65
C LEU A 52 16.76 27.76 6.59
N LEU A 53 17.33 27.87 7.80
CA LEU A 53 17.22 26.86 8.84
C LEU A 53 15.76 26.69 9.31
N TRP A 54 15.00 27.78 9.45
CA TRP A 54 13.57 27.72 9.77
C TRP A 54 12.76 27.03 8.67
N CYS A 55 13.03 27.33 7.40
CA CYS A 55 12.39 26.65 6.28
C CYS A 55 12.72 25.15 6.24
N ALA A 56 13.98 24.79 6.50
CA ALA A 56 14.40 23.39 6.56
C ALA A 56 13.76 22.64 7.74
N MET A 57 13.67 23.26 8.92
CA MET A 57 12.96 22.66 10.06
C MET A 57 11.47 22.52 9.80
N LEU A 58 10.82 23.50 9.17
CA LEU A 58 9.40 23.41 8.78
C LEU A 58 9.15 22.25 7.82
N LEU A 59 10.02 22.06 6.83
CA LEU A 59 9.95 20.93 5.90
C LEU A 59 10.15 19.57 6.59
N LEU A 60 11.04 19.51 7.59
CA LEU A 60 11.27 18.28 8.35
C LEU A 60 10.07 17.94 9.24
N VAL A 61 9.48 18.95 9.89
CA VAL A 61 8.28 18.80 10.70
C VAL A 61 7.09 18.36 9.83
N THR A 62 6.87 18.97 8.65
CA THR A 62 5.80 18.55 7.75
C THR A 62 6.03 17.14 7.19
N ALA A 63 7.28 16.74 6.92
CA ALA A 63 7.58 15.37 6.51
C ALA A 63 7.26 14.35 7.62
N VAL A 64 7.60 14.64 8.88
CA VAL A 64 7.25 13.79 10.02
C VAL A 64 5.72 13.72 10.22
N PHE A 65 5.01 14.84 10.06
CA PHE A 65 3.55 14.84 10.10
C PHE A 65 2.92 14.09 8.92
N ALA A 66 3.49 14.14 7.72
CA ALA A 66 3.01 13.39 6.57
C ALA A 66 3.20 11.87 6.76
N ILE A 67 4.34 11.44 7.30
CA ILE A 67 4.60 10.03 7.62
C ILE A 67 3.70 9.56 8.78
N GLY A 68 3.52 10.39 9.81
CA GLY A 68 2.60 10.12 10.92
C GLY A 68 1.14 10.04 10.47
N ALA A 69 0.73 10.88 9.52
CA ALA A 69 -0.58 10.80 8.90
C ALA A 69 -0.75 9.49 8.12
N ILE A 70 0.25 9.01 7.37
CA ILE A 70 0.17 7.71 6.68
C ILE A 70 -0.01 6.54 7.67
N ALA A 71 0.59 6.61 8.86
CA ALA A 71 0.43 5.58 9.90
C ALA A 71 -0.92 5.64 10.64
N LEU A 72 -1.59 6.80 10.62
CA LEU A 72 -2.87 7.07 11.29
C LEU A 72 -4.04 7.19 10.33
N ILE A 73 -3.84 7.02 9.01
CA ILE A 73 -4.93 6.75 8.07
C ILE A 73 -5.58 5.46 8.59
N PRO A 74 -6.82 5.52 9.12
CA PRO A 74 -7.59 4.30 9.29
C PRO A 74 -7.61 3.68 7.89
N LYS A 75 -7.22 2.41 7.75
CA LYS A 75 -7.40 1.66 6.49
C LYS A 75 -8.79 2.04 6.01
N GLY A 76 -8.86 2.81 4.93
CA GLY A 76 -10.12 3.41 4.51
C GLY A 76 -11.15 2.30 4.40
N GLU A 77 -12.42 2.65 4.63
CA GLU A 77 -13.59 1.87 4.20
C GLU A 77 -13.49 1.67 2.67
N ARG A 78 -12.56 0.82 2.23
CA ARG A 78 -12.80 -0.07 1.12
C ARG A 78 -13.87 -1.00 1.66
N GLU A 79 -14.94 -1.20 0.91
CA GLU A 79 -15.74 -2.43 1.04
C GLU A 79 -14.74 -3.55 1.30
N GLN A 80 -14.73 -4.05 2.54
CA GLN A 80 -13.90 -5.19 2.88
C GLN A 80 -14.51 -6.31 2.06
N VAL A 81 -13.81 -6.71 1.00
CA VAL A 81 -14.16 -7.90 0.23
C VAL A 81 -14.25 -9.02 1.25
N GLU A 82 -15.43 -9.61 1.37
CA GLU A 82 -15.67 -10.61 2.38
C GLU A 82 -14.97 -11.89 1.95
N LEU A 83 -14.05 -12.37 2.79
CA LEU A 83 -13.27 -13.56 2.51
C LEU A 83 -13.76 -14.72 3.36
N CYS A 84 -14.09 -15.82 2.68
CA CYS A 84 -14.60 -17.02 3.32
C CYS A 84 -13.75 -18.22 2.95
N TYR A 85 -13.29 -18.97 3.95
CA TYR A 85 -12.61 -20.24 3.72
C TYR A 85 -13.62 -21.37 3.70
N VAL A 86 -13.51 -22.24 2.69
CA VAL A 86 -14.35 -23.41 2.48
C VAL A 86 -13.46 -24.63 2.49
N ASN A 87 -13.65 -25.50 3.48
CA ASN A 87 -13.07 -26.83 3.51
C ASN A 87 -14.02 -27.82 2.84
N ILE A 88 -13.55 -28.49 1.80
CA ILE A 88 -14.31 -29.50 1.05
C ILE A 88 -13.59 -30.84 1.22
N ARG A 89 -14.23 -31.77 1.92
CA ARG A 89 -13.72 -33.13 2.11
C ARG A 89 -14.56 -34.12 1.33
N ILE A 90 -13.93 -34.84 0.42
CA ILE A 90 -14.56 -35.81 -0.46
C ILE A 90 -14.05 -37.21 -0.09
N GLU A 91 -14.97 -38.11 0.23
CA GLU A 91 -14.69 -39.53 0.39
C GLU A 91 -15.18 -40.27 -0.86
N SER A 92 -14.25 -40.90 -1.59
CA SER A 92 -14.51 -41.59 -2.85
C SER A 92 -13.71 -42.88 -2.90
N GLU A 93 -14.38 -44.02 -3.05
CA GLU A 93 -13.74 -45.34 -3.23
C GLU A 93 -12.71 -45.71 -2.13
N GLY A 94 -12.88 -45.19 -0.91
CA GLY A 94 -11.96 -45.40 0.22
C GLY A 94 -10.80 -44.41 0.30
N GLU A 95 -10.68 -43.49 -0.65
CA GLU A 95 -9.77 -42.36 -0.62
C GLU A 95 -10.46 -41.12 -0.06
N ILE A 96 -9.71 -40.33 0.72
CA ILE A 96 -10.19 -39.07 1.27
C ILE A 96 -9.38 -37.94 0.65
N THR A 97 -10.04 -37.04 -0.05
CA THR A 97 -9.41 -35.85 -0.62
C THR A 97 -9.95 -34.61 0.07
N THR A 98 -9.06 -33.74 0.54
CA THR A 98 -9.43 -32.47 1.17
C THR A 98 -8.93 -31.32 0.32
N TYR A 99 -9.86 -30.45 -0.04
CA TYR A 99 -9.59 -29.19 -0.69
C TYR A 99 -9.91 -28.03 0.25
N GLY A 100 -9.16 -26.95 0.11
CA GLY A 100 -9.44 -25.66 0.74
C GLY A 100 -9.62 -24.61 -0.34
N MET A 101 -10.63 -23.77 -0.19
CA MET A 101 -10.96 -22.73 -1.14
C MET A 101 -11.25 -21.45 -0.40
N VAL A 102 -10.62 -20.35 -0.79
CA VAL A 102 -10.98 -19.01 -0.30
C VAL A 102 -11.86 -18.35 -1.35
N VAL A 103 -13.00 -17.83 -0.91
CA VAL A 103 -14.02 -17.20 -1.77
C VAL A 103 -14.17 -15.74 -1.36
N GLU A 104 -14.18 -14.87 -2.36
CA GLU A 104 -14.47 -13.43 -2.29
C GLU A 104 -15.97 -13.22 -2.52
N ASP A 105 -16.61 -12.49 -1.61
CA ASP A 105 -18.00 -12.03 -1.70
C ASP A 105 -19.01 -13.15 -2.00
N CYS A 106 -18.72 -14.36 -1.53
CA CYS A 106 -19.49 -15.58 -1.80
C CYS A 106 -19.67 -15.96 -3.29
N GLU A 107 -18.92 -15.34 -4.21
CA GLU A 107 -19.11 -15.54 -5.66
C GLU A 107 -17.85 -16.08 -6.35
N THR A 108 -16.70 -15.45 -6.11
CA THR A 108 -15.47 -15.69 -6.88
C THR A 108 -14.39 -16.32 -6.04
N VAL A 109 -13.60 -17.22 -6.64
CA VAL A 109 -12.52 -17.90 -5.95
C VAL A 109 -11.28 -17.01 -5.89
N ALA A 110 -10.76 -16.75 -4.68
CA ALA A 110 -9.45 -16.13 -4.50
C ALA A 110 -8.31 -17.14 -4.70
N VAL A 111 -8.46 -18.33 -4.09
CA VAL A 111 -7.49 -19.43 -4.10
C VAL A 111 -8.25 -20.76 -3.97
N PHE A 112 -7.81 -21.81 -4.66
CA PHE A 112 -8.34 -23.16 -4.52
C PHE A 112 -7.21 -24.19 -4.50
N VAL A 113 -7.05 -24.90 -3.39
CA VAL A 113 -5.91 -25.77 -3.13
C VAL A 113 -6.38 -27.19 -2.86
N LEU A 114 -5.70 -28.17 -3.46
CA LEU A 114 -5.69 -29.54 -2.98
C LEU A 114 -4.77 -29.62 -1.76
N GLU A 115 -5.37 -29.63 -0.57
CA GLU A 115 -4.64 -29.58 0.70
C GLU A 115 -4.06 -30.94 1.07
N LYS A 116 -4.89 -31.98 1.04
CA LYS A 116 -4.55 -33.33 1.49
C LYS A 116 -5.14 -34.40 0.59
N GLN A 117 -4.39 -35.49 0.44
CA GLN A 117 -4.91 -36.75 -0.08
C GLN A 117 -4.57 -37.84 0.94
N ASN A 118 -5.60 -38.48 1.47
CA ASN A 118 -5.55 -39.36 2.62
C ASN A 118 -4.87 -38.66 3.82
N ALA A 119 -3.74 -39.18 4.29
CA ALA A 119 -2.96 -38.60 5.38
C ALA A 119 -1.85 -37.66 4.91
N GLU A 120 -1.61 -37.57 3.60
CA GLU A 120 -0.50 -36.81 3.03
C GLU A 120 -0.93 -35.38 2.69
N VAL A 121 -0.09 -34.41 3.07
CA VAL A 121 -0.26 -33.00 2.70
C VAL A 121 0.31 -32.81 1.30
N VAL A 122 -0.55 -32.38 0.37
CA VAL A 122 -0.19 -32.15 -1.03
C VAL A 122 0.08 -30.66 -1.27
N ALA A 123 -0.75 -29.77 -0.73
CA ALA A 123 -0.63 -28.32 -0.83
C ALA A 123 -0.40 -27.82 -2.28
N ARG A 124 -1.26 -28.25 -3.21
CA ARG A 124 -1.18 -27.88 -4.63
C ARG A 124 -2.30 -26.92 -5.01
N ASP A 125 -1.94 -25.72 -5.45
CA ASP A 125 -2.89 -24.78 -6.06
C ASP A 125 -3.48 -25.35 -7.36
N MET A 126 -4.80 -25.27 -7.47
CA MET A 126 -5.59 -25.73 -8.61
C MET A 126 -5.75 -24.64 -9.68
N GLN A 127 -5.22 -23.44 -9.45
CA GLN A 127 -5.16 -22.32 -10.38
C GLN A 127 -6.54 -21.85 -10.85
N LYS A 128 -7.45 -21.67 -9.88
CA LYS A 128 -8.86 -21.26 -10.10
C LYS A 128 -9.18 -19.84 -9.64
N LYS A 129 -8.16 -19.01 -9.45
CA LYS A 129 -8.34 -17.62 -9.06
C LYS A 129 -9.16 -16.84 -10.09
N GLY A 130 -10.22 -16.19 -9.63
CA GLY A 130 -11.15 -15.39 -10.44
C GLY A 130 -12.30 -16.19 -11.05
N ASP A 131 -12.30 -17.52 -10.92
CA ASP A 131 -13.41 -18.35 -11.39
C ASP A 131 -14.60 -18.24 -10.43
N TYR A 132 -15.82 -18.32 -10.96
CA TYR A 132 -17.01 -18.53 -10.11
C TYR A 132 -16.90 -19.88 -9.39
N VAL A 133 -17.34 -19.91 -8.13
CA VAL A 133 -17.29 -21.10 -7.25
C VAL A 133 -17.79 -22.37 -7.95
N GLU A 134 -18.95 -22.30 -8.62
CA GLU A 134 -19.52 -23.44 -9.34
C GLU A 134 -18.57 -23.97 -10.44
N ASN A 135 -18.03 -23.07 -11.27
CA ASN A 135 -17.13 -23.43 -12.36
C ASN A 135 -15.82 -24.02 -11.83
N ALA A 136 -15.25 -23.41 -10.80
CA ALA A 136 -14.03 -23.87 -10.16
C ALA A 136 -14.19 -25.31 -9.63
N ILE A 137 -15.29 -25.60 -8.92
CA ILE A 137 -15.58 -26.94 -8.40
C ILE A 137 -15.79 -27.93 -9.56
N ASN A 138 -16.55 -27.54 -10.58
CA ASN A 138 -16.85 -28.39 -11.74
C ASN A 138 -15.60 -28.79 -12.51
N ASP A 139 -14.62 -27.90 -12.62
CA ASP A 139 -13.37 -28.16 -13.30
C ASP A 139 -12.41 -29.04 -12.49
N VAL A 140 -12.39 -28.85 -11.17
CA VAL A 140 -11.46 -29.56 -10.27
C VAL A 140 -11.96 -30.96 -9.93
N TYR A 141 -13.27 -31.14 -9.81
CA TYR A 141 -13.85 -32.38 -9.31
C TYR A 141 -14.93 -32.96 -10.23
N GLN A 142 -14.71 -34.21 -10.60
CA GLN A 142 -15.66 -35.03 -11.33
C GLN A 142 -16.37 -35.98 -10.37
N ALA A 143 -17.68 -35.80 -10.23
CA ALA A 143 -18.52 -36.61 -9.38
C ALA A 143 -18.49 -38.09 -9.78
N LYS A 144 -18.34 -38.98 -8.80
CA LYS A 144 -18.57 -40.41 -8.96
C LYS A 144 -19.76 -40.86 -8.11
N SER A 145 -20.39 -41.96 -8.53
CA SER A 145 -21.51 -42.54 -7.80
C SER A 145 -21.03 -43.09 -6.46
N GLY A 146 -21.70 -42.71 -5.37
CA GLY A 146 -21.37 -43.15 -4.02
C GLY A 146 -20.38 -42.25 -3.28
N ASP A 147 -19.91 -41.18 -3.92
CA ASP A 147 -19.10 -40.17 -3.25
C ASP A 147 -19.88 -39.51 -2.11
N LYS A 148 -19.17 -39.17 -1.04
CA LYS A 148 -19.72 -38.41 0.09
C LYS A 148 -18.92 -37.14 0.27
N VAL A 149 -19.61 -36.02 0.37
CA VAL A 149 -18.98 -34.71 0.50
C VAL A 149 -19.34 -34.11 1.85
N SER A 150 -18.33 -33.63 2.56
CA SER A 150 -18.48 -32.84 3.77
C SER A 150 -17.90 -31.45 3.51
N ILE A 151 -18.70 -30.42 3.77
CA ILE A 151 -18.33 -29.02 3.59
C ILE A 151 -18.31 -28.33 4.96
N CYS A 152 -17.29 -27.53 5.20
CA CYS A 152 -17.26 -26.61 6.33
C CYS A 152 -16.84 -25.24 5.85
N VAL A 153 -17.67 -24.23 6.11
CA VAL A 153 -17.37 -22.83 5.77
C VAL A 153 -16.96 -22.08 7.04
N LEU A 154 -15.86 -21.33 6.96
CA LEU A 154 -15.30 -20.49 8.01
C LEU A 154 -15.22 -19.05 7.52
N CYS A 155 -16.02 -18.18 8.11
CA CYS A 155 -16.01 -16.73 7.93
C CYS A 155 -16.85 -16.08 9.04
N ASP A 156 -16.68 -14.77 9.21
CA ASP A 156 -17.42 -14.01 10.22
C ASP A 156 -18.86 -13.66 9.77
N ASN A 157 -19.09 -13.48 8.47
CA ASN A 157 -20.42 -13.19 7.89
C ASN A 157 -20.76 -14.22 6.79
N ASP A 158 -22.03 -14.27 6.37
CA ASP A 158 -22.56 -15.01 5.20
C ASP A 158 -22.15 -16.49 4.97
N ALA A 159 -21.58 -17.14 5.99
CA ALA A 159 -21.14 -18.52 5.94
C ALA A 159 -22.25 -19.49 5.53
N GLY A 160 -23.49 -19.21 5.94
CA GLY A 160 -24.65 -20.01 5.59
C GLY A 160 -25.04 -19.93 4.11
N VAL A 161 -24.89 -18.74 3.50
CA VAL A 161 -25.18 -18.51 2.08
C VAL A 161 -24.16 -19.27 1.24
N LEU A 162 -22.86 -19.06 1.52
CA LEU A 162 -21.79 -19.75 0.80
C LEU A 162 -21.83 -21.27 1.00
N SER A 163 -22.11 -21.72 2.23
CA SER A 163 -22.31 -23.15 2.53
C SER A 163 -23.40 -23.76 1.65
N THR A 164 -24.53 -23.06 1.50
CA THR A 164 -25.66 -23.52 0.67
C THR A 164 -25.28 -23.52 -0.81
N LEU A 165 -24.59 -22.48 -1.28
CA LEU A 165 -24.11 -22.38 -2.66
C LEU A 165 -23.19 -23.56 -3.00
N VAL A 166 -22.13 -23.77 -2.21
CA VAL A 166 -21.15 -24.84 -2.42
C VAL A 166 -21.85 -26.21 -2.35
N ALA A 167 -22.74 -26.42 -1.37
CA ALA A 167 -23.48 -27.68 -1.24
C ALA A 167 -24.34 -27.96 -2.48
N SER A 168 -25.03 -26.94 -3.02
CA SER A 168 -25.91 -27.08 -4.18
C SER A 168 -25.18 -27.56 -5.45
N VAL A 169 -23.90 -27.19 -5.60
CA VAL A 169 -23.05 -27.65 -6.72
C VAL A 169 -22.83 -29.17 -6.68
N PHE A 170 -22.66 -29.74 -5.49
CA PHE A 170 -22.49 -31.18 -5.31
C PHE A 170 -23.83 -31.92 -5.32
N GLU A 171 -24.86 -31.38 -4.67
CA GLU A 171 -26.21 -31.95 -4.68
C GLU A 171 -26.79 -32.00 -6.09
N GLY A 172 -26.53 -30.99 -6.93
CA GLY A 172 -26.89 -30.97 -8.34
C GLY A 172 -26.28 -32.12 -9.17
N LYS A 173 -25.23 -32.76 -8.65
CA LYS A 173 -24.59 -33.96 -9.23
C LYS A 173 -25.10 -35.27 -8.62
N GLY A 174 -26.09 -35.22 -7.72
CA GLY A 174 -26.66 -36.38 -7.03
C GLY A 174 -25.79 -36.94 -5.91
N ILE A 175 -24.87 -36.14 -5.36
CA ILE A 175 -23.99 -36.52 -4.25
C ILE A 175 -24.67 -36.21 -2.91
N ASP A 176 -24.46 -37.06 -1.91
CA ASP A 176 -24.85 -36.79 -0.53
C ASP A 176 -23.88 -35.81 0.13
N VAL A 177 -24.41 -34.69 0.61
CA VAL A 177 -23.64 -33.56 1.12
C VAL A 177 -24.00 -33.28 2.57
N LYS A 178 -22.97 -33.23 3.42
CA LYS A 178 -23.10 -32.70 4.78
C LYS A 178 -22.41 -31.34 4.86
N SER A 179 -23.20 -30.28 4.96
CA SER A 179 -22.65 -28.93 5.15
C SER A 179 -22.73 -28.47 6.60
N THR A 180 -21.69 -27.77 7.04
CA THR A 180 -21.58 -27.17 8.37
C THR A 180 -20.92 -25.81 8.28
N VAL A 181 -21.14 -24.98 9.29
CA VAL A 181 -20.54 -23.66 9.42
C VAL A 181 -19.75 -23.62 10.72
N ASP A 182 -18.58 -23.01 10.64
CA ASP A 182 -17.76 -22.59 11.77
C ASP A 182 -17.57 -23.63 12.89
N THR A 183 -16.93 -24.75 12.54
CA THR A 183 -16.65 -25.81 13.52
C THR A 183 -15.27 -25.64 14.15
N SER A 184 -15.15 -25.93 15.45
CA SER A 184 -13.86 -25.90 16.17
C SER A 184 -12.81 -26.81 15.52
N GLN A 185 -13.23 -27.93 14.93
CA GLN A 185 -12.34 -28.85 14.22
C GLN A 185 -11.79 -28.23 12.95
N ALA A 186 -12.64 -27.63 12.10
CA ALA A 186 -12.19 -26.99 10.87
C ALA A 186 -11.27 -25.79 11.16
N ARG A 187 -11.53 -25.00 12.21
CA ARG A 187 -10.61 -23.96 12.66
C ARG A 187 -9.25 -24.55 13.07
N ALA A 188 -9.24 -25.64 13.84
CA ALA A 188 -8.01 -26.29 14.26
C ALA A 188 -7.22 -26.87 13.06
N ASP A 189 -7.92 -27.45 12.09
CA ASP A 189 -7.31 -27.97 10.86
C ASP A 189 -6.70 -26.86 10.01
N LEU A 190 -7.40 -25.73 9.86
CA LEU A 190 -6.87 -24.55 9.16
C LEU A 190 -5.63 -23.98 9.86
N LYS A 191 -5.67 -23.79 11.20
CA LYS A 191 -4.51 -23.36 12.00
C LYS A 191 -3.29 -24.26 11.77
N ALA A 192 -3.51 -25.57 11.82
CA ALA A 192 -2.45 -26.55 11.59
C ALA A 192 -1.91 -26.49 10.15
N PHE A 193 -2.78 -26.24 9.17
CA PHE A 193 -2.40 -26.17 7.76
C PHE A 193 -1.61 -24.91 7.41
N VAL A 194 -2.01 -23.74 7.92
CA VAL A 194 -1.25 -22.49 7.71
C VAL A 194 0.02 -22.43 8.57
N GLY A 195 0.04 -23.15 9.70
CA GLY A 195 1.20 -23.23 10.59
C GLY A 195 1.21 -22.17 11.69
N ASN A 196 0.05 -21.56 11.98
CA ASN A 196 -0.10 -20.58 13.04
C ASN A 196 -1.09 -21.08 14.12
N ALA A 197 -0.52 -21.61 15.21
CA ALA A 197 -1.29 -22.12 16.33
C ALA A 197 -1.90 -21.02 17.22
N GLU A 198 -1.34 -19.80 17.17
CA GLU A 198 -1.73 -18.70 18.06
C GLU A 198 -2.84 -17.81 17.48
N ALA A 199 -3.02 -17.79 16.16
CA ALA A 199 -4.11 -17.07 15.51
C ALA A 199 -5.46 -17.60 15.98
N ASN A 200 -6.30 -16.72 16.51
CA ASN A 200 -7.65 -17.04 17.02
C ASN A 200 -8.77 -16.46 16.17
N ASP A 201 -8.42 -15.45 15.39
CA ASP A 201 -9.27 -14.74 14.46
C ASP A 201 -9.27 -15.45 13.10
N ILE A 202 -10.44 -15.53 12.46
CA ILE A 202 -10.57 -16.27 11.19
C ILE A 202 -9.96 -15.50 10.02
N ASP A 203 -10.13 -14.17 9.99
CA ASP A 203 -9.58 -13.32 8.93
C ASP A 203 -8.06 -13.44 8.89
N THR A 204 -7.40 -13.44 10.05
CA THR A 204 -5.95 -13.66 10.16
C THR A 204 -5.52 -15.00 9.57
N LEU A 205 -6.31 -16.07 9.80
CA LEU A 205 -6.00 -17.40 9.25
C LEU A 205 -6.21 -17.44 7.72
N ILE A 206 -7.22 -16.75 7.22
CA ILE A 206 -7.50 -16.64 5.79
C ILE A 206 -6.39 -15.82 5.09
N ASP A 207 -5.98 -14.70 5.68
CA ASP A 207 -4.87 -13.87 5.18
C ASP A 207 -3.56 -14.67 5.10
N GLU A 208 -3.27 -15.50 6.10
CA GLU A 208 -2.09 -16.38 6.07
C GLU A 208 -2.21 -17.49 5.05
N TYR A 209 -3.41 -18.03 4.85
CA TYR A 209 -3.68 -18.99 3.79
C TYR A 209 -3.41 -18.39 2.41
N LEU A 210 -3.91 -17.18 2.15
CA LEU A 210 -3.69 -16.42 0.92
C LEU A 210 -2.22 -16.00 0.75
N ALA A 211 -1.49 -15.74 1.83
CA ALA A 211 -0.06 -15.44 1.74
C ALA A 211 0.78 -16.67 1.36
N LYS A 212 0.26 -17.87 1.62
CA LYS A 212 0.93 -19.14 1.37
C LYS A 212 0.78 -19.65 -0.07
N PHE A 213 -0.31 -19.28 -0.76
CA PHE A 213 -0.67 -19.76 -2.10
C PHE A 213 -0.99 -18.60 -3.03
#